data_AF-D9PNL3-F1
#
_entry.id   AF-D9PNL3-F1
#
_cell.length_a   1.000
_cell.length_b   1.000
_cell.length_c   1.000
_cell.angle_alpha   90.00
_cell.angle_beta   90.00
_cell.angle_gamma   90.00
#
_symmetry.space_group_name_H-M   'P 1'
#
loop_
_entity.id
_entity.type
_entity.pdbx_description
1 polymer ?
#
loop_
_entity_poly.entity_id
_entity_poly.type
_entity_poly.pdbx_seq_one_letter_code
_entity_poly.pdbx_strand_id
1 'polypeptide(L)' 'MILKVLLVRPHPYLPTSQWLQSMIRLEPYAQELIAGGIRAPHDVKICDLAVAEE' A
#
# COMPACT_ATOMS: atom_id res chain seq x y z
N MET A 1 2.63 23.37 -9.02
CA MET A 1 2.09 22.95 -7.71
C MET A 1 2.70 21.60 -7.36
N ILE A 2 3.33 21.46 -6.20
CA ILE A 2 3.91 20.18 -5.76
C ILE A 2 2.81 19.42 -5.00
N LEU A 3 2.42 18.26 -5.52
CA LEU A 3 1.45 17.37 -4.90
C LEU A 3 2.15 16.41 -3.93
N LYS A 4 1.47 16.11 -2.82
CA LYS A 4 1.83 15.04 -1.88
C LYS A 4 0.78 13.95 -1.99
N VAL A 5 1.19 12.75 -2.39
CA VAL A 5 0.31 11.60 -2.65
C VAL A 5 0.56 10.52 -1.60
N LEU A 6 -0.49 10.09 -0.91
CA LEU A 6 -0.44 8.96 0.00
C LEU A 6 -1.22 7.79 -0.64
N LEU A 7 -0.52 6.71 -0.95
CA LEU A 7 -1.11 5.48 -1.46
C LEU A 7 -1.36 4.55 -0.27
N VAL A 8 -2.63 4.28 0.03
CA VAL A 8 -3.01 3.43 1.15
C VAL A 8 -3.40 2.06 0.65
N ARG A 9 -2.83 1.02 1.24
CA ARG A 9 -3.38 -0.34 1.16
C ARG A 9 -4.25 -0.57 2.38
N PRO A 10 -5.59 -0.66 2.24
CA PRO A 10 -6.47 -0.80 3.38
C PRO A 10 -6.41 -2.20 3.99
N HIS A 11 -6.91 -2.31 5.22
CA HIS A 11 -7.10 -3.59 5.89
C HIS A 11 -8.06 -4.45 5.06
N PRO A 12 -7.70 -5.70 4.73
CA PRO A 12 -8.50 -6.49 3.82
C PRO A 12 -9.73 -7.04 4.58
N TYR A 13 -10.93 -6.77 4.07
CA TYR A 13 -12.19 -6.99 4.78
C TYR A 13 -12.62 -8.48 4.87
N LEU A 14 -11.81 -9.42 4.36
CA LEU A 14 -12.15 -10.84 4.34
C LEU A 14 -11.32 -11.62 5.37
N PRO A 15 -11.91 -12.42 6.27
CA PRO A 15 -11.18 -13.15 7.30
C PRO A 15 -10.09 -14.08 6.74
N THR A 16 -10.35 -14.72 5.61
CA THR A 16 -9.37 -15.56 4.90
C THR A 16 -8.23 -14.76 4.29
N SER A 17 -8.46 -13.49 3.96
CA SER A 17 -7.46 -12.64 3.34
C SER A 17 -6.44 -12.10 4.34
N GLN A 18 -6.80 -11.85 5.60
CA GLN A 18 -5.83 -11.44 6.62
C GLN A 18 -4.84 -12.58 6.93
N TRP A 19 -5.35 -13.79 7.16
CA TRP A 19 -4.51 -14.96 7.43
C TRP A 19 -3.60 -15.33 6.26
N LEU A 20 -4.14 -15.30 5.03
CA LEU A 20 -3.35 -15.54 3.83
C LEU A 20 -2.31 -14.44 3.60
N GLN A 21 -2.68 -13.17 3.83
CA GLN A 21 -1.76 -12.04 3.67
C GLN A 21 -0.67 -12.02 4.74
N SER A 22 -0.96 -12.42 5.98
CA SER A 22 0.05 -12.53 7.03
C SER A 22 1.00 -13.71 6.78
N MET A 23 0.50 -14.84 6.28
CA MET A 23 1.35 -15.98 5.90
C MET A 23 2.26 -15.67 4.72
N ILE A 24 1.75 -14.97 3.70
CA ILE A 24 2.48 -14.74 2.45
C ILE A 24 3.27 -13.41 2.49
N ARG A 25 3.05 -12.55 3.49
CA ARG A 25 3.62 -11.19 3.62
C ARG A 25 3.62 -10.47 2.27
N LEU A 26 2.47 -10.47 1.61
CA LEU A 26 2.34 -9.89 0.27
C LEU A 26 2.66 -8.40 0.34
N GLU A 27 3.66 -7.95 -0.43
CA GLU A 27 4.00 -6.53 -0.60
C GLU A 27 2.85 -5.76 -1.29
N PRO A 28 2.72 -4.43 -1.09
CA PRO A 28 1.70 -3.59 -1.71
C PRO A 28 2.02 -3.28 -3.19
N TYR A 29 2.20 -4.33 -4.01
CA TYR A 29 2.68 -4.23 -5.39
C TYR A 29 1.87 -3.27 -6.28
N ALA A 30 0.54 -3.21 -6.10
CA ALA A 30 -0.31 -2.28 -6.83
C ALA A 30 0.05 -0.81 -6.50
N GLN A 31 0.31 -0.50 -5.23
CA GLN A 31 0.73 0.82 -4.79
C GLN A 31 2.14 1.14 -5.29
N GLU A 32 3.05 0.17 -5.34
CA GLU A 32 4.39 0.35 -5.92
C GLU A 32 4.34 0.72 -7.41
N LEU A 33 3.50 0.02 -8.19
CA LEU A 33 3.29 0.32 -9.61
C LEU A 33 2.77 1.75 -9.82
N ILE A 34 1.82 2.19 -8.99
CA ILE A 34 1.27 3.55 -9.07
C ILE A 34 2.33 4.57 -8.66
N ALA A 35 3.09 4.30 -7.60
CA ALA A 35 4.17 5.17 -7.13
C ALA A 35 5.24 5.39 -8.22
N GLY A 36 5.60 4.34 -8.96
CA GLY A 36 6.55 4.43 -10.08
C GLY A 36 6.07 5.33 -11.23
N GLY A 37 4.76 5.54 -11.37
CA GLY A 37 4.18 6.47 -12.35
C GLY A 37 4.25 7.94 -11.94
N ILE A 38 4.48 8.23 -10.66
CA ILE A 38 4.53 9.59 -10.13
C ILE A 38 5.92 10.16 -10.33
N ARG A 39 6.03 11.15 -11.22
CA ARG A 39 7.30 11.81 -11.56
C ARG A 39 7.59 12.98 -10.62
N ALA A 40 8.87 13.32 -10.50
CA ALA A 40 9.30 14.57 -9.88
C ALA A 40 8.56 15.78 -10.52
N PRO A 41 8.19 16.82 -9.75
CA PRO A 41 8.60 17.10 -8.36
C PRO A 41 7.61 16.59 -7.28
N HIS A 42 6.70 15.68 -7.63
CA HIS A 42 5.68 15.19 -6.71
C HIS A 42 6.25 14.23 -5.66
N ASP A 43 5.75 14.31 -4.43
CA ASP A 43 6.12 13.41 -3.33
C ASP A 43 5.09 12.29 -3.22
N VAL A 44 5.54 11.05 -3.08
CA VAL A 44 4.69 9.87 -2.94
C VAL A 44 5.15 9.02 -1.76
N LYS A 45 4.19 8.60 -0.93
CA LYS A 45 4.41 7.65 0.17
C LYS A 45 3.39 6.53 0.11
N ILE A 46 3.80 5.33 0.52
CA ILE A 46 2.93 4.17 0.65
C ILE A 46 2.69 3.91 2.13
N CYS A 47 1.42 3.70 2.50
CA CYS A 47 1.00 3.28 3.83
C CYS A 47 0.28 1.93 3.69
N ASP A 48 0.93 0.85 4.14
CA ASP A 48 0.33 -0.47 4.12
C ASP A 48 -0.33 -0.77 5.47
N LEU A 49 -1.66 -0.77 5.49
CA LEU A 49 -2.45 -1.13 6.66
C LEU A 49 -2.81 -2.61 6.68
N ALA A 50 -2.54 -3.39 5.63
CA ALA A 50 -2.96 -4.79 5.54
C ALA A 50 -2.16 -5.74 6.44
N VAL A 51 -0.97 -5.32 6.88
CA VAL A 51 -0.05 -6.11 7.73
C VAL A 51 0.15 -5.47 9.11
N ALA A 52 -0.61 -4.42 9.45
CA ALA A 52 -0.54 -3.83 10.78
C ALA A 52 -1.01 -4.87 11.81
N GLU A 53 -0.07 -5.40 12.60
CA GLU A 53 -0.37 -6.16 13.81
C GLU A 53 -1.02 -5.20 14.83
N GLU A 54 -2.16 -5.59 15.39
CA GLU A 54 -2.78 -4.91 16.54
C GLU A 54 -1.89 -4.98 17.79
#